data_AF-A0A2E5ER30-F1
#
_entry.id   AF-A0A2E5ER30-F1
#
_cell.length_a   1.000
_cell.length_b   1.000
_cell.length_c   1.000
_cell.angle_alpha   90.00
_cell.angle_beta   90.00
_cell.angle_gamma   90.00
#
_symmetry.space_group_name_H-M   'P 1'
#
loop_
_entity.id
_entity.type
_entity.pdbx_description
1 polymer ?
#
loop_
_entity_poly.entity_id
_entity_poly.type
_entity_poly.pdbx_seq_one_letter_code
_entity_poly.pdbx_strand_id
1 'polypeptide(L)' 'MDLRSQLEIPHDLTAIGIDEARLDRVGRMATEDPSAATNPNQFDAQRYSQICRAAIRGEMESI' A
#
# COMPACT_ATOMS: atom_id res chain seq x y z
N MET A 1 6.42 -5.41 -13.94
CA MET A 1 5.59 -6.49 -13.34
C MET A 1 6.23 -7.88 -13.50
N ASP A 2 7.18 -8.03 -14.42
CA ASP A 2 7.79 -9.32 -14.80
C ASP A 2 8.40 -10.12 -13.64
N LEU A 3 9.18 -9.49 -12.76
CA LEU A 3 9.81 -10.18 -11.63
C LEU A 3 8.77 -10.77 -10.65
N ARG A 4 7.73 -10.00 -10.31
CA ARG A 4 6.67 -10.47 -9.41
C ARG A 4 5.89 -11.62 -10.05
N SER A 5 5.63 -11.55 -11.35
CA SER A 5 4.96 -12.61 -12.11
C SER A 5 5.79 -13.90 -12.17
N GLN A 6 7.10 -13.81 -12.36
CA GLN A 6 7.99 -14.99 -12.37
C GLN A 6 8.03 -15.71 -11.02
N LEU A 7 7.81 -14.97 -9.93
CA LEU A 7 7.75 -15.48 -8.56
C LEU A 7 6.32 -15.79 -8.09
N GLU A 8 5.35 -15.75 -9.00
CA GLU A 8 3.93 -16.01 -8.70
C GLU A 8 3.36 -15.10 -7.59
N ILE A 9 3.89 -13.88 -7.44
CA ILE A 9 3.42 -12.92 -6.44
C ILE A 9 2.19 -12.19 -7.00
N PRO A 10 1.02 -12.25 -6.31
CA PRO A 10 -0.21 -11.63 -6.79
C PRO A 10 -0.10 -10.13 -7.04
N HIS A 11 -0.79 -9.64 -8.06
CA HIS A 11 -0.71 -8.25 -8.52
C HIS A 11 -1.32 -7.25 -7.53
N ASP A 12 -2.31 -7.68 -6.78
CA ASP A 12 -3.07 -6.87 -5.83
C ASP A 12 -3.22 -7.59 -4.48
N LEU A 13 -3.62 -6.83 -3.46
CA LEU A 13 -3.81 -7.37 -2.11
C LEU A 13 -5.15 -8.10 -1.93
N THR A 14 -6.14 -7.92 -2.81
CA THR A 14 -7.41 -8.66 -2.74
C THR A 14 -7.21 -10.15 -2.99
N ALA A 15 -6.24 -10.51 -3.83
CA ALA A 15 -5.85 -11.89 -4.09
C ALA A 15 -5.39 -12.67 -2.84
N ILE A 16 -5.01 -11.97 -1.77
CA ILE A 16 -4.65 -12.57 -0.47
C ILE A 16 -5.67 -12.23 0.64
N GLY A 17 -6.85 -11.73 0.27
CA GLY A 17 -7.96 -11.49 1.20
C GLY A 17 -7.89 -10.16 1.97
N ILE A 18 -7.13 -9.18 1.49
CA ILE A 18 -7.08 -7.85 2.11
C ILE A 18 -8.02 -6.90 1.33
N ASP A 19 -8.90 -6.23 2.06
CA ASP A 19 -9.90 -5.30 1.53
C ASP A 19 -9.67 -3.84 1.99
N GLU A 20 -10.52 -2.93 1.52
CA GLU A 20 -10.44 -1.50 1.83
C GLU A 20 -11.05 -1.11 3.19
N ALA A 21 -11.57 -2.07 3.98
CA ALA A 21 -12.41 -1.77 5.15
C ALA A 21 -11.70 -0.97 6.26
N ARG A 22 -10.35 -0.95 6.25
CA ARG A 22 -9.52 -0.35 7.30
C ARG A 22 -8.49 0.65 6.77
N LEU A 23 -8.68 1.19 5.57
CA LEU A 23 -7.72 2.11 4.94
C LEU A 23 -7.30 3.26 5.85
N ASP A 24 -8.24 3.99 6.45
CA ASP A 24 -7.93 5.11 7.33
C ASP A 24 -7.11 4.70 8.56
N ARG A 25 -7.37 3.49 9.09
CA ARG A 25 -6.61 2.95 10.22
C ARG A 25 -5.19 2.60 9.77
N VAL A 26 -5.03 1.95 8.61
CA VAL A 26 -3.71 1.62 8.05
C VAL A 26 -2.90 2.88 7.77
N GLY A 27 -3.52 3.92 7.20
CA GLY A 27 -2.86 5.21 6.95
C GLY A 27 -2.30 5.84 8.22
N ARG A 28 -3.08 5.89 9.31
CA ARG A 28 -2.61 6.41 10.60
C ARG A 28 -1.48 5.57 11.18
N MET A 29 -1.63 4.25 11.21
CA MET A 29 -0.59 3.34 11.72
C MET A 29 0.71 3.46 10.91
N ALA A 30 0.61 3.67 9.59
CA ALA A 30 1.77 3.84 8.73
C ALA A 30 2.53 5.14 9.04
N THR A 31 1.84 6.24 9.37
CA THR A 31 2.50 7.49 9.79
C THR A 31 3.21 7.36 11.15
N GLU A 32 2.71 6.50 12.04
CA GLU A 32 3.27 6.25 13.38
C GLU A 32 4.40 5.20 13.38
N ASP A 33 4.54 4.42 12.29
CA ASP A 33 5.56 3.40 12.18
C ASP A 33 6.97 4.03 12.09
N PRO A 34 7.96 3.60 12.89
CA PRO A 34 9.31 4.19 12.87
C PRO A 34 9.98 4.19 11.49
N SER A 35 9.64 3.24 10.60
CA SER A 35 10.21 3.20 9.25
C SER A 35 9.77 4.38 8.39
N ALA A 36 8.59 4.98 8.64
CA ALA A 36 8.09 6.15 7.92
C ALA A 36 9.02 7.36 8.11
N ALA A 37 9.61 7.53 9.29
CA ALA A 37 10.54 8.63 9.58
C ALA A 37 11.81 8.56 8.72
N THR A 38 12.21 7.37 8.28
CA THR A 38 13.39 7.16 7.43
C THR A 38 13.08 7.17 5.93
N ASN A 39 11.81 7.26 5.55
CA ASN A 39 11.42 7.32 4.15
C ASN A 39 11.79 8.70 3.57
N PRO A 40 12.49 8.79 2.42
CA PRO A 40 12.87 10.08 1.83
C PRO A 40 11.65 10.94 1.44
N ASN A 41 10.53 10.29 1.14
CA ASN A 41 9.24 10.94 0.91
C ASN A 41 8.40 10.88 2.19
N GLN A 42 8.25 12.00 2.87
CA GLN A 42 7.36 12.09 4.02
C GLN A 42 5.91 12.08 3.55
N PHE A 43 5.13 11.13 4.05
CA PHE A 43 3.72 10.96 3.71
C PHE A 43 2.85 11.13 4.96
N ASP A 44 1.70 11.75 4.77
CA ASP A 44 0.66 11.80 5.79
C ASP A 44 -0.26 10.57 5.72
N ALA A 45 -1.15 10.44 6.71
CA ALA A 45 -2.09 9.33 6.80
C ALA A 45 -3.02 9.22 5.57
N GLN A 46 -3.38 10.35 4.96
CA GLN A 46 -4.22 10.36 3.75
C GLN A 46 -3.46 9.74 2.58
N ARG A 47 -2.21 10.13 2.38
CA ARG A 47 -1.37 9.63 1.30
C ARG A 47 -1.05 8.15 1.47
N TYR A 48 -0.75 7.69 2.69
CA TYR A 48 -0.60 6.26 2.96
C TYR A 48 -1.89 5.47 2.68
N SER A 49 -3.06 6.03 3.03
CA SER A 49 -4.35 5.39 2.71
C SER A 49 -4.58 5.26 1.20
N GLN A 50 -4.17 6.26 0.41
CA GLN A 50 -4.25 6.22 -1.05
C GLN A 50 -3.31 5.16 -1.64
N ILE A 51 -2.05 5.11 -1.17
CA ILE A 51 -1.09 4.08 -1.58
C ILE A 51 -1.65 2.68 -1.30
N CYS A 52 -2.17 2.48 -0.09
CA CYS A 52 -2.76 1.19 0.31
C CYS A 52 -3.98 0.83 -0.55
N ARG A 53 -4.87 1.79 -0.85
CA ARG A 53 -6.00 1.58 -1.77
C ARG A 53 -5.54 1.13 -3.15
N ALA A 54 -4.57 1.81 -3.74
CA ALA A 54 -4.10 1.44 -5.07
C ALA A 54 -3.41 0.06 -5.05
N ALA A 55 -2.69 -0.31 -3.99
CA ALA A 55 -2.15 -1.66 -3.83
C ALA A 55 -3.25 -2.73 -3.69
N ILE A 56 -4.38 -2.41 -3.01
CA ILE A 56 -5.55 -3.28 -2.95
C ILE A 56 -6.19 -3.45 -4.33
N ARG A 57 -6.25 -2.39 -5.14
CA ARG A 57 -6.89 -2.44 -6.47
C ARG A 57 -5.97 -2.86 -7.62
N GLY A 58 -4.67 -2.98 -7.38
CA GLY A 58 -3.68 -3.19 -8.45
C GLY A 58 -3.39 -1.93 -9.30
N GLU A 59 -3.73 -0.74 -8.81
CA GLU A 59 -3.65 0.54 -9.54
C GLU A 59 -2.30 1.27 -9.30
N MET A 60 -1.17 0.59 -9.52
CA MET A 60 0.17 1.13 -9.19
C MET A 60 0.72 2.19 -10.16
N GLU A 61 0.08 2.44 -11.31
CA GLU A 61 0.57 3.39 -12.32
C GLU A 61 0.17 4.87 -12.10
N SER A 62 -0.57 5.19 -11.03
CA SER A 62 -1.13 6.55 -10.82
C SER A 62 -0.90 7.16 -9.44
N ILE A 63 0.06 6.65 -8.66
CA ILE A 63 0.39 7.20 -7.33
C ILE A 63 1.62 8.08 -7.40
#